data_AF-A0A0S2CGG5-F1
#
_entry.id   AF-A0A0S2CGG5-F1
#
_cell.length_a   1.000
_cell.length_b   1.000
_cell.length_c   1.000
_cell.angle_alpha   90.00
_cell.angle_beta   90.00
_cell.angle_gamma   90.00
#
_symmetry.space_group_name_H-M   'P 1'
#
loop_
_entity.id
_entity.type
_entity.pdbx_description
1 polymer ?
#
loop_
_entity_poly.entity_id
_entity_poly.type
_entity_poly.pdbx_seq_one_letter_code
_entity_poly.pdbx_strand_id
1 'polypeptide(L)'
;MPKIPGVHITRDPISILKSCLNLLRPYHKAVRYFDINANFKYICSKLVTMGDWNFTVDLNSIEYFLNHRLTLFHDSQLKKALVNTQKHFIINMDDIVGSKTFITIEKMCNFLSINMPSNIDKIKFEKKIINDNMGLLPLTLNINKNIDLFIIDENWIYEVDSMVMLWNNWLTPWEKAPEGHCINVTHYFFSECEKKILKDVAFYIKKDFYDIFANELKLKKEIKDRIIALVDDINKRKQILENKKIKEMDIIDFIKKIKK
;
A
#
# COMPACT_ATOMS: atom_id res chain seq x y z
N MET A 1 -5.30 41.45 -0.89
CA MET A 1 -5.60 40.05 -1.28
C MET A 1 -6.41 39.39 -0.17
N PRO A 2 -7.37 38.49 -0.47
CA PRO A 2 -8.15 37.80 0.55
C PRO A 2 -7.23 36.96 1.46
N LYS A 3 -7.51 36.99 2.76
CA LYS A 3 -6.74 36.28 3.78
C LYS A 3 -7.30 34.87 3.89
N ILE A 4 -6.48 33.86 3.68
CA ILE A 4 -6.94 32.46 3.58
C ILE A 4 -6.30 31.65 4.73
N PRO A 5 -7.05 30.80 5.44
CA PRO A 5 -6.48 29.87 6.40
C PRO A 5 -5.59 28.84 5.68
N GLY A 6 -4.40 28.57 6.23
CA GLY A 6 -3.48 27.55 5.72
C GLY A 6 -3.52 26.28 6.56
N VAL A 7 -3.54 25.12 5.90
CA VAL A 7 -3.32 23.82 6.54
C VAL A 7 -1.97 23.28 6.05
N HIS A 8 -1.10 22.92 6.99
CA HIS A 8 0.26 22.47 6.69
C HIS A 8 0.51 21.12 7.35
N ILE A 9 1.04 20.18 6.59
CA ILE A 9 1.48 18.90 7.13
C ILE A 9 2.99 18.97 7.30
N THR A 10 3.47 18.60 8.48
CA THR A 10 4.90 18.51 8.79
C THR A 10 5.25 17.08 9.19
N ARG A 11 6.52 16.73 9.02
CA ARG A 11 7.05 15.43 9.45
C ARG A 11 8.49 15.61 9.91
N ASP A 12 8.89 14.83 10.92
CA ASP A 12 10.27 14.81 11.37
C ASP A 12 11.24 14.48 10.20
N PRO A 13 12.33 15.25 10.02
CA PRO A 13 13.31 15.06 8.94
C PRO A 13 13.92 13.66 8.84
N ILE A 14 14.21 13.00 9.96
CA ILE A 14 14.79 11.65 9.97
C ILE A 14 13.73 10.63 9.54
N SER A 15 12.50 10.79 10.03
CA SER A 15 11.35 10.00 9.62
C SER A 15 11.01 10.17 8.13
N ILE A 16 11.18 11.37 7.58
CA ILE A 16 11.09 11.65 6.13
C ILE A 16 12.12 10.81 5.37
N LEU A 17 13.41 10.93 5.74
CA LEU A 17 14.48 10.17 5.08
C LEU A 17 14.24 8.67 5.16
N LYS A 18 13.89 8.16 6.35
CA LYS A 18 13.50 6.75 6.54
C LYS A 18 12.39 6.34 5.58
N SER A 19 11.39 7.19 5.38
CA SER A 19 10.28 6.92 4.47
C SER A 19 10.74 6.81 3.02
N CYS A 20 11.63 7.70 2.57
CA CYS A 20 12.20 7.65 1.22
C CYS A 20 13.04 6.40 1.01
N LEU A 21 13.92 6.11 1.98
CA LEU A 21 14.85 5.00 1.90
C LEU A 21 14.16 3.63 1.88
N ASN A 22 13.03 3.52 2.58
CA ASN A 22 12.26 2.29 2.71
C ASN A 22 11.05 2.22 1.79
N LEU A 23 10.87 3.19 0.88
CA LEU A 23 9.73 3.21 -0.01
C LEU A 23 9.79 1.97 -0.92
N LEU A 24 8.74 1.14 -0.82
CA LEU A 24 8.56 0.00 -1.71
C LEU A 24 7.91 0.49 -2.99
N ARG A 25 8.47 0.08 -4.13
CA ARG A 25 7.92 0.38 -5.46
C ARG A 25 7.68 -0.91 -6.23
N PRO A 26 6.60 -1.00 -7.01
CA PRO A 26 6.44 -2.06 -7.99
C PRO A 26 7.64 -2.07 -8.92
N TYR A 27 8.24 -3.23 -9.12
CA TYR A 27 9.24 -3.36 -10.15
C TYR A 27 8.56 -3.27 -11.52
N HIS A 28 9.02 -2.38 -12.39
CA HIS A 28 8.37 -2.10 -13.69
C HIS A 28 8.31 -3.31 -14.64
N LYS A 29 9.14 -4.34 -14.41
CA LYS A 29 9.08 -5.63 -15.15
C LYS A 29 8.52 -6.78 -14.29
N ALA A 30 7.84 -6.46 -13.19
CA ALA A 30 7.22 -7.48 -12.34
C ALA A 30 6.13 -8.21 -13.12
N VAL A 31 6.23 -9.54 -13.17
CA VAL A 31 5.18 -10.39 -13.71
C VAL A 31 4.07 -10.48 -12.66
N ARG A 32 2.91 -9.87 -12.94
CA ARG A 32 1.74 -9.88 -12.06
C ARG A 32 0.60 -10.78 -12.53
N TYR A 33 0.68 -11.26 -13.77
CA TYR A 33 -0.21 -12.27 -14.34
C TYR A 33 0.61 -13.53 -14.63
N PHE A 34 0.27 -14.65 -14.00
CA PHE A 34 1.00 -15.90 -14.15
C PHE A 34 0.11 -17.12 -13.92
N ASP A 35 0.55 -18.28 -14.42
CA ASP A 35 -0.15 -19.56 -14.29
C ASP A 35 0.06 -20.21 -12.92
N ILE A 36 -0.88 -21.05 -12.50
CA ILE A 36 -0.83 -21.84 -11.26
C ILE A 36 0.43 -22.68 -11.11
N ASN A 37 1.10 -23.06 -12.19
CA ASN A 37 2.34 -23.85 -12.19
C ASN A 37 3.61 -22.99 -12.18
N ALA A 38 3.50 -21.67 -12.19
CA ALA A 38 4.65 -20.77 -12.16
C ALA A 38 5.50 -20.93 -10.89
N ASN A 39 6.75 -20.46 -10.95
CA ASN A 39 7.63 -20.44 -9.79
C ASN A 39 7.29 -19.23 -8.89
N PHE A 40 6.39 -19.41 -7.92
CA PHE A 40 5.92 -18.34 -7.03
C PHE A 40 7.05 -17.66 -6.28
N LYS A 41 7.99 -18.42 -5.71
CA LYS A 41 9.18 -17.87 -5.05
C LYS A 41 9.95 -16.91 -5.95
N TYR A 42 10.18 -17.27 -7.22
CA TYR A 42 10.84 -16.39 -8.18
C TYR A 42 10.00 -15.15 -8.47
N ILE A 43 8.71 -15.33 -8.79
CA ILE A 43 7.78 -14.22 -9.09
C ILE A 43 7.75 -13.23 -7.92
N CYS A 44 7.44 -13.70 -6.71
CA CYS A 44 7.36 -12.89 -5.49
C CYS A 44 8.66 -12.14 -5.20
N SER A 45 9.83 -12.74 -5.49
CA SER A 45 11.12 -12.08 -5.30
C SER A 45 11.36 -10.87 -6.21
N LYS A 46 10.61 -10.77 -7.32
CA LYS A 46 10.73 -9.74 -8.36
C LYS A 46 9.57 -8.75 -8.42
N LEU A 47 8.56 -8.87 -7.54
CA LEU A 47 7.40 -7.97 -7.53
C LEU A 47 7.75 -6.54 -7.11
N VAL A 48 8.69 -6.41 -6.17
CA VAL A 48 8.98 -5.16 -5.47
C VAL A 48 10.48 -4.89 -5.42
N THR A 49 10.84 -3.65 -5.69
CA THR A 49 12.14 -3.05 -5.40
C THR A 49 12.01 -2.06 -4.26
N MET A 50 13.04 -1.98 -3.42
CA MET A 50 13.14 -0.96 -2.38
C MET A 50 13.98 0.19 -2.94
N GLY A 51 13.44 1.40 -2.90
CA GLY A 51 14.15 2.60 -3.32
C GLY A 51 13.46 3.45 -4.39
N ASP A 52 14.27 4.12 -5.22
CA ASP A 52 13.80 5.00 -6.28
C ASP A 52 13.60 4.23 -7.59
N TRP A 53 12.87 4.80 -8.55
CA TRP A 53 12.68 4.20 -9.87
C TRP A 53 14.00 4.02 -10.64
N ASN A 54 15.00 4.84 -10.33
CA ASN A 54 16.22 4.95 -11.11
C ASN A 54 17.42 4.18 -10.54
N PHE A 55 17.43 3.85 -9.25
CA PHE A 55 18.57 3.19 -8.61
C PHE A 55 18.19 2.47 -7.30
N THR A 56 19.03 1.54 -6.89
CA THR A 56 18.92 0.84 -5.60
C THR A 56 19.24 1.80 -4.47
N VAL A 57 18.33 1.93 -3.50
CA VAL A 57 18.50 2.87 -2.39
C VAL A 57 19.15 2.20 -1.18
N ASP A 58 20.14 2.88 -0.63
CA ASP A 58 20.90 2.54 0.57
C ASP A 58 21.19 3.82 1.40
N LEU A 59 22.00 3.71 2.46
CA LEU A 59 22.37 4.89 3.26
C LEU A 59 23.14 5.95 2.45
N ASN A 60 23.93 5.56 1.45
CA ASN A 60 24.65 6.51 0.59
C ASN A 60 23.70 7.37 -0.25
N SER A 61 22.46 6.92 -0.43
CA SER A 61 21.41 7.64 -1.13
C SER A 61 20.86 8.84 -0.35
N ILE A 62 21.22 9.02 0.93
CA ILE A 62 20.73 10.13 1.76
C ILE A 62 21.07 11.48 1.14
N GLU A 63 22.29 11.67 0.61
CA GLU A 63 22.70 12.93 0.00
C GLU A 63 21.83 13.29 -1.21
N TYR A 64 21.50 12.30 -2.04
CA TYR A 64 20.56 12.49 -3.14
C TYR A 64 19.20 13.01 -2.64
N PHE A 65 18.60 12.38 -1.63
CA PHE A 65 17.29 12.79 -1.12
C PHE A 65 17.28 14.16 -0.44
N LEU A 66 18.37 14.54 0.22
CA LEU A 66 18.52 15.87 0.82
C LEU A 66 18.58 16.98 -0.25
N ASN A 67 19.21 16.71 -1.38
CA ASN A 67 19.44 17.70 -2.44
C ASN A 67 18.36 17.68 -3.54
N HIS A 68 17.51 16.66 -3.59
CA HIS A 68 16.57 16.49 -4.68
C HIS A 68 15.38 17.47 -4.56
N ARG A 69 15.25 18.36 -5.56
CA ARG A 69 14.32 19.51 -5.54
C ARG A 69 12.83 19.15 -5.50
N LEU A 70 12.48 17.94 -5.94
CA LEU A 70 11.09 17.44 -5.90
C LEU A 70 10.80 16.62 -4.63
N THR A 71 11.72 16.57 -3.65
CA THR A 71 11.54 15.84 -2.39
C THR A 71 11.71 16.72 -1.14
N LEU A 72 10.66 16.72 -0.31
CA LEU A 72 10.55 16.73 1.17
C LEU A 72 11.33 17.72 2.06
N PHE A 73 12.33 18.48 1.56
CA PHE A 73 13.11 19.45 2.37
C PHE A 73 13.05 20.90 1.82
N HIS A 74 11.97 21.26 1.14
CA HIS A 74 11.80 22.56 0.46
C HIS A 74 10.87 23.54 1.20
N ASP A 75 10.56 23.28 2.47
CA ASP A 75 9.59 24.06 3.25
C ASP A 75 9.96 25.56 3.32
N SER A 76 11.24 25.89 3.29
CA SER A 76 11.72 27.27 3.25
C SER A 76 11.35 27.99 1.94
N GLN A 77 11.28 27.27 0.82
CA GLN A 77 10.85 27.78 -0.48
C GLN A 77 9.32 27.89 -0.54
N LEU A 78 8.61 26.86 -0.04
CA LEU A 78 7.14 26.87 0.10
C LEU A 78 6.66 28.03 0.98
N LYS A 79 7.33 28.28 2.11
CA LYS A 79 6.98 29.38 3.02
C LYS A 79 7.01 30.75 2.35
N LYS A 80 7.96 30.97 1.42
CA LYS A 80 8.05 32.22 0.64
C LYS A 80 6.91 32.40 -0.37
N ALA A 81 6.30 31.30 -0.83
CA ALA A 81 5.17 31.33 -1.76
C ALA A 81 3.81 31.57 -1.07
N LEU A 82 3.73 31.38 0.26
CA LEU A 82 2.51 31.59 1.05
C LEU A 82 2.29 33.07 1.38
N VAL A 83 1.97 33.89 0.37
CA VAL A 83 1.89 35.36 0.51
C VAL A 83 0.59 35.88 1.17
N ASN A 84 -0.44 35.05 1.33
CA ASN A 84 -1.77 35.46 1.80
C ASN A 84 -2.30 34.68 3.03
N THR A 85 -1.51 33.77 3.61
CA THR A 85 -1.91 32.98 4.77
C THR A 85 -1.68 33.76 6.07
N GLN A 86 -2.70 33.88 6.92
CA GLN A 86 -2.60 34.59 8.22
C GLN A 86 -2.72 33.69 9.44
N LYS A 87 -3.40 32.56 9.28
CA LYS A 87 -3.59 31.56 10.33
C LYS A 87 -3.17 30.22 9.77
N HIS A 88 -2.51 29.42 10.60
CA HIS A 88 -1.97 28.13 10.21
C HIS A 88 -2.50 27.06 11.16
N PHE A 89 -3.03 25.99 10.57
CA PHE A 89 -3.27 24.74 11.26
C PHE A 89 -2.15 23.77 10.85
N ILE A 90 -1.33 23.36 11.81
CA ILE A 90 -0.19 22.50 11.57
C ILE A 90 -0.54 21.09 12.03
N ILE A 91 -0.41 20.14 11.12
CA ILE A 91 -0.63 18.72 11.35
C ILE A 91 0.74 18.05 11.36
N ASN A 92 1.14 17.46 12.48
CA ASN A 92 2.24 16.51 12.42
C ASN A 92 1.72 15.23 11.76
N MET A 93 2.49 14.60 10.86
CA MET A 93 2.11 13.32 10.29
C MET A 93 1.80 12.25 11.34
N ASP A 94 2.39 12.32 12.54
CA ASP A 94 2.07 11.41 13.65
C ASP A 94 0.65 11.60 14.22
N ASP A 95 -0.02 12.72 13.91
CA ASP A 95 -1.40 13.02 14.30
C ASP A 95 -2.44 12.49 13.31
N ILE A 96 -2.01 12.00 12.14
CA ILE A 96 -2.86 11.38 11.11
C ILE A 96 -2.57 9.89 10.93
N VAL A 97 -2.37 9.21 12.06
CA VAL A 97 -2.16 7.76 12.14
C VAL A 97 -3.28 7.11 12.94
N GLY A 98 -4.00 6.18 12.30
CA GLY A 98 -5.06 5.39 12.95
C GLY A 98 -6.13 6.29 13.57
N SER A 99 -6.51 6.01 14.81
CA SER A 99 -7.58 6.72 15.54
C SER A 99 -7.31 8.22 15.76
N LYS A 100 -6.05 8.64 15.76
CA LYS A 100 -5.71 10.07 15.86
C LYS A 100 -6.17 10.86 14.63
N THR A 101 -6.24 10.20 13.47
CA THR A 101 -6.60 10.82 12.19
C THR A 101 -7.94 11.52 12.25
N PHE A 102 -8.96 10.86 12.80
CA PHE A 102 -10.29 11.44 12.90
C PHE A 102 -10.32 12.69 13.79
N ILE A 103 -9.68 12.61 14.96
CA ILE A 103 -9.56 13.74 15.91
C ILE A 103 -8.86 14.94 15.25
N THR A 104 -7.83 14.68 14.45
CA THR A 104 -7.09 15.72 13.73
C THR A 104 -7.94 16.36 12.63
N ILE A 105 -8.72 15.56 11.90
CA ILE A 105 -9.68 16.05 10.90
C ILE A 105 -10.75 16.90 11.58
N GLU A 106 -11.27 16.49 12.74
CA GLU A 106 -12.25 17.27 13.49
C GLU A 106 -11.71 18.65 13.87
N LYS A 107 -10.50 18.70 14.44
CA LYS A 107 -9.83 19.96 14.77
C LYS A 107 -9.61 20.84 13.54
N MET A 108 -9.26 20.24 12.40
CA MET A 108 -9.06 20.94 11.12
C MET A 108 -10.39 21.51 10.59
N CYS A 109 -11.48 20.75 10.60
CA CYS A 109 -12.80 21.21 10.18
C CYS A 109 -13.28 22.40 11.01
N ASN A 110 -13.10 22.33 12.34
CA ASN A 110 -13.39 23.44 13.24
C ASN A 110 -12.55 24.68 12.90
N PHE A 111 -11.25 24.51 12.65
CA PHE A 111 -10.37 25.60 12.24
C PHE A 111 -10.79 26.25 10.92
N LEU A 112 -11.22 25.45 9.96
CA LEU A 112 -11.67 25.91 8.63
C LEU A 112 -13.12 26.40 8.62
N SER A 113 -13.87 26.21 9.72
CA SER A 113 -15.31 26.50 9.79
C SER A 113 -16.11 25.75 8.70
N ILE A 114 -15.77 24.48 8.47
CA ILE A 114 -16.48 23.58 7.53
C ILE A 114 -17.18 22.46 8.29
N ASN A 115 -18.15 21.82 7.63
CA ASN A 115 -18.90 20.72 8.22
C ASN A 115 -17.98 19.54 8.56
N MET A 116 -18.23 18.93 9.72
CA MET A 116 -17.56 17.72 10.14
C MET A 116 -17.95 16.55 9.23
N PRO A 117 -17.02 15.62 8.93
CA PRO A 117 -17.37 14.35 8.33
C PRO A 117 -18.32 13.56 9.25
N SER A 118 -19.09 12.65 8.66
CA SER A 118 -19.97 11.79 9.45
C SER A 118 -19.15 10.77 10.26
N ASN A 119 -19.71 10.29 11.38
CA ASN A 119 -19.08 9.17 12.11
C ASN A 119 -18.94 7.89 11.28
N ILE A 120 -19.72 7.75 10.20
CA ILE A 120 -19.60 6.64 9.24
C ILE A 120 -18.25 6.71 8.51
N ASP A 121 -17.72 7.91 8.29
CA ASP A 121 -16.42 8.11 7.64
C ASP A 121 -15.24 7.82 8.56
N LYS A 122 -15.46 7.70 9.88
CA LYS A 122 -14.39 7.46 10.86
C LYS A 122 -13.56 6.23 10.53
N ILE A 123 -14.22 5.10 10.25
CA ILE A 123 -13.53 3.85 9.90
C ILE A 123 -12.68 4.04 8.63
N LYS A 124 -13.17 4.81 7.66
CA LYS A 124 -12.45 5.10 6.43
C LYS A 124 -11.20 5.97 6.68
N PHE A 125 -11.29 6.97 7.56
CA PHE A 125 -10.14 7.81 7.90
C PHE A 125 -9.10 7.12 8.78
N GLU A 126 -9.52 6.17 9.62
CA GLU A 126 -8.59 5.41 10.48
C GLU A 126 -7.87 4.28 9.72
N LYS A 127 -8.36 3.91 8.53
CA LYS A 127 -7.71 2.91 7.67
C LYS A 127 -6.34 3.38 7.19
N LYS A 128 -5.39 2.45 7.22
CA LYS A 128 -4.03 2.67 6.72
C LYS A 128 -4.05 2.76 5.19
N ILE A 129 -3.65 3.91 4.64
CA ILE A 129 -3.59 4.12 3.18
C ILE A 129 -2.48 3.25 2.55
N ILE A 130 -1.32 3.17 3.19
CA ILE A 130 -0.19 2.34 2.76
C ILE A 130 -0.19 1.07 3.59
N ASN A 131 -0.80 0.00 3.08
CA ASN A 131 -0.86 -1.27 3.80
C ASN A 131 0.46 -2.05 3.70
N ASP A 132 0.45 -3.24 4.27
CA ASP A 132 1.65 -4.04 4.37
C ASP A 132 1.94 -4.88 3.10
N ASN A 133 0.93 -5.10 2.25
CA ASN A 133 1.07 -5.82 0.98
C ASN A 133 1.41 -4.88 -0.19
N MET A 134 1.75 -3.63 0.13
CA MET A 134 2.18 -2.59 -0.79
C MET A 134 3.25 -3.07 -1.78
N GLY A 135 2.97 -2.92 -3.07
CA GLY A 135 3.84 -3.36 -4.17
C GLY A 135 3.87 -4.89 -4.37
N LEU A 136 3.57 -5.71 -3.36
CA LEU A 136 3.45 -7.17 -3.53
C LEU A 136 2.13 -7.51 -4.22
N LEU A 137 1.05 -6.89 -3.79
CA LEU A 137 -0.28 -7.02 -4.40
C LEU A 137 -0.63 -5.77 -5.20
N PRO A 138 -1.58 -5.85 -6.15
CA PRO A 138 -2.36 -7.04 -6.55
C PRO A 138 -1.62 -7.97 -7.52
N LEU A 139 -2.14 -9.20 -7.65
CA LEU A 139 -1.71 -10.25 -8.59
C LEU A 139 -2.92 -10.92 -9.24
N THR A 140 -2.72 -11.49 -10.42
CA THR A 140 -3.69 -12.33 -11.12
C THR A 140 -3.07 -13.69 -11.39
N LEU A 141 -3.72 -14.74 -10.89
CA LEU A 141 -3.29 -16.11 -11.04
C LEU A 141 -4.26 -16.85 -11.96
N ASN A 142 -3.79 -17.27 -13.13
CA ASN A 142 -4.59 -18.12 -14.00
C ASN A 142 -4.62 -19.54 -13.41
N ILE A 143 -5.80 -20.00 -13.02
CA ILE A 143 -5.99 -21.33 -12.40
C ILE A 143 -6.57 -22.35 -13.39
N ASN A 144 -7.20 -21.87 -14.46
CA ASN A 144 -7.68 -22.66 -15.59
C ASN A 144 -7.79 -21.72 -16.81
N LYS A 145 -7.84 -22.24 -18.05
CA LYS A 145 -7.77 -21.48 -19.32
C LYS A 145 -8.62 -20.20 -19.35
N ASN A 146 -9.76 -20.18 -18.67
CA ASN A 146 -10.68 -19.04 -18.63
C ASN A 146 -10.97 -18.52 -17.21
N ILE A 147 -10.34 -19.06 -16.16
CA ILE A 147 -10.62 -18.68 -14.77
C ILE A 147 -9.37 -18.08 -14.16
N ASP A 148 -9.46 -16.79 -13.83
CA ASP A 148 -8.45 -16.04 -13.12
C ASP A 148 -8.85 -15.86 -11.66
N LEU A 149 -7.89 -16.09 -10.78
CA LEU A 149 -7.97 -15.77 -9.36
C LEU A 149 -7.26 -14.44 -9.12
N PHE A 150 -8.03 -13.45 -8.71
CA PHE A 150 -7.54 -12.12 -8.37
C PHE A 150 -7.13 -12.08 -6.90
N ILE A 151 -5.87 -11.73 -6.65
CA ILE A 151 -5.25 -11.76 -5.34
C ILE A 151 -4.98 -10.32 -4.92
N ILE A 152 -5.61 -9.88 -3.85
CA ILE A 152 -5.59 -8.49 -3.41
C ILE A 152 -5.54 -8.40 -1.89
N ASP A 153 -5.06 -7.28 -1.38
CA ASP A 153 -5.20 -6.95 0.03
C ASP A 153 -6.65 -6.57 0.32
N GLU A 154 -7.26 -7.14 1.35
CA GLU A 154 -8.66 -6.91 1.70
C GLU A 154 -8.97 -5.44 2.05
N ASN A 155 -7.95 -4.67 2.46
CA ASN A 155 -8.10 -3.26 2.77
C ASN A 155 -8.20 -2.37 1.51
N TRP A 156 -7.91 -2.91 0.32
CA TRP A 156 -7.98 -2.20 -0.96
C TRP A 156 -9.26 -2.45 -1.73
N ILE A 157 -10.21 -3.14 -1.12
CA ILE A 157 -11.45 -3.51 -1.76
C ILE A 157 -12.46 -2.37 -1.64
N TYR A 158 -13.13 -2.09 -2.76
CA TYR A 158 -14.21 -1.13 -2.81
C TYR A 158 -15.54 -1.87 -3.00
N GLU A 159 -16.49 -1.60 -2.11
CA GLU A 159 -17.83 -2.16 -2.17
C GLU A 159 -18.82 -1.07 -2.64
N VAL A 160 -19.58 -1.38 -3.68
CA VAL A 160 -20.65 -0.54 -4.23
C VAL A 160 -21.89 -1.41 -4.37
N ASP A 161 -23.01 -1.01 -3.77
CA ASP A 161 -24.29 -1.73 -3.82
C ASP A 161 -24.14 -3.23 -3.46
N SER A 162 -23.38 -3.52 -2.40
CA SER A 162 -23.05 -4.88 -1.93
C SER A 162 -22.24 -5.74 -2.91
N MET A 163 -21.70 -5.13 -3.97
CA MET A 163 -20.82 -5.80 -4.93
C MET A 163 -19.38 -5.31 -4.78
N VAL A 164 -18.43 -6.23 -4.96
CA VAL A 164 -17.00 -5.92 -4.86
C VAL A 164 -16.46 -5.51 -6.23
N MET A 165 -15.83 -4.33 -6.26
CA MET A 165 -15.02 -3.84 -7.38
C MET A 165 -13.54 -3.80 -6.96
N LEU A 166 -12.68 -4.40 -7.79
CA LEU A 166 -11.25 -4.40 -7.56
C LEU A 166 -10.62 -3.33 -8.45
N TRP A 167 -9.93 -2.37 -7.85
CA TRP A 167 -9.44 -1.20 -8.58
C TRP A 167 -7.92 -1.14 -8.65
N ASN A 168 -7.44 -0.42 -9.65
CA ASN A 168 -6.04 -0.21 -9.90
C ASN A 168 -5.50 0.84 -8.92
N ASN A 169 -4.47 0.50 -8.14
CA ASN A 169 -3.82 1.45 -7.26
C ASN A 169 -2.70 2.16 -8.04
N TRP A 170 -2.69 3.50 -8.03
CA TRP A 170 -1.61 4.30 -8.64
C TRP A 170 -0.20 3.89 -8.19
N LEU A 171 -0.09 3.31 -7.00
CA LEU A 171 1.17 2.84 -6.45
C LEU A 171 1.49 1.37 -6.80
N THR A 172 0.54 0.60 -7.31
CA THR A 172 0.79 -0.74 -7.88
C THR A 172 -0.10 -0.97 -9.11
N PRO A 173 0.38 -0.60 -10.32
CA PRO A 173 -0.37 -0.82 -11.55
C PRO A 173 -0.75 -2.29 -11.74
N TRP A 174 -2.04 -2.53 -11.99
CA TRP A 174 -2.63 -3.84 -12.24
C TRP A 174 -3.15 -3.90 -13.68
N GLU A 175 -2.27 -4.27 -14.61
CA GLU A 175 -2.55 -4.27 -16.05
C GLU A 175 -3.76 -5.13 -16.45
N LYS A 176 -4.07 -6.18 -15.67
CA LYS A 176 -5.23 -7.06 -15.84
C LYS A 176 -6.16 -7.03 -14.63
N ALA A 177 -6.44 -5.83 -14.11
CA ALA A 177 -7.51 -5.67 -13.12
C ALA A 177 -8.84 -6.20 -13.72
N PRO A 178 -9.67 -6.89 -12.93
CA PRO A 178 -10.94 -7.38 -13.45
C PRO A 178 -11.88 -6.23 -13.74
N GLU A 179 -12.43 -6.24 -14.94
CA GLU A 179 -13.62 -5.46 -15.26
C GLU A 179 -14.86 -6.13 -14.65
N GLY A 180 -15.70 -5.34 -13.97
CA GLY A 180 -16.96 -5.77 -13.39
C GLY A 180 -16.87 -6.29 -11.95
N HIS A 181 -17.93 -6.96 -11.52
CA HIS A 181 -18.09 -7.41 -10.15
C HIS A 181 -17.31 -8.70 -9.87
N CYS A 182 -16.71 -8.77 -8.69
CA CYS A 182 -16.00 -9.94 -8.21
C CYS A 182 -16.67 -10.54 -6.97
N ILE A 183 -16.45 -11.83 -6.74
CA ILE A 183 -16.93 -12.58 -5.57
C ILE A 183 -15.73 -13.09 -4.78
N ASN A 184 -15.77 -12.93 -3.46
CA ASN A 184 -14.74 -13.43 -2.55
C ASN A 184 -14.82 -14.96 -2.47
N VAL A 185 -13.72 -15.64 -2.82
CA VAL A 185 -13.60 -17.10 -2.81
C VAL A 185 -12.53 -17.59 -1.83
N THR A 186 -12.01 -16.72 -0.97
CA THR A 186 -10.97 -17.04 0.03
C THR A 186 -11.33 -18.25 0.90
N HIS A 187 -12.60 -18.36 1.28
CA HIS A 187 -13.13 -19.44 2.13
C HIS A 187 -13.04 -20.84 1.50
N TYR A 188 -12.86 -20.96 0.18
CA TYR A 188 -12.64 -22.25 -0.47
C TYR A 188 -11.24 -22.80 -0.22
N PHE A 189 -10.26 -21.94 0.09
CA PHE A 189 -8.88 -22.33 0.30
C PHE A 189 -8.51 -22.34 1.79
N PHE A 190 -9.03 -21.36 2.54
CA PHE A 190 -8.70 -21.16 3.95
C PHE A 190 -9.97 -21.13 4.79
N SER A 191 -9.99 -21.94 5.83
CA SER A 191 -10.99 -21.89 6.89
C SER A 191 -10.80 -20.66 7.79
N GLU A 192 -11.81 -20.37 8.61
CA GLU A 192 -11.77 -19.26 9.57
C GLU A 192 -10.59 -19.35 10.53
N CYS A 193 -10.17 -20.55 10.93
CA CYS A 193 -9.00 -20.73 11.81
C CYS A 193 -7.66 -20.50 11.08
N GLU A 194 -7.63 -20.62 9.75
CA GLU A 194 -6.44 -20.41 8.91
C GLU A 194 -6.26 -18.93 8.50
N LYS A 195 -7.24 -18.05 8.78
CA LYS A 195 -7.18 -16.61 8.41
C LYS A 195 -5.90 -15.89 8.85
N LYS A 196 -5.28 -16.31 9.95
CA LYS A 196 -4.02 -15.70 10.43
C LYS A 196 -2.87 -15.82 9.43
N ILE A 197 -2.87 -16.86 8.59
CA ILE A 197 -1.85 -17.07 7.55
C ILE A 197 -2.00 -16.05 6.43
N LEU A 198 -3.23 -15.59 6.16
CA LEU A 198 -3.52 -14.70 5.05
C LEU A 198 -2.87 -13.33 5.18
N LYS A 199 -2.74 -12.77 6.38
CA LYS A 199 -2.21 -11.40 6.60
C LYS A 199 -2.77 -10.40 5.60
N ASP A 200 -4.10 -10.29 5.60
CA ASP A 200 -4.91 -9.40 4.76
C ASP A 200 -4.97 -9.82 3.27
N VAL A 201 -4.34 -10.92 2.86
CA VAL A 201 -4.46 -11.46 1.49
C VAL A 201 -5.83 -12.10 1.28
N ALA A 202 -6.54 -11.68 0.24
CA ALA A 202 -7.84 -12.20 -0.15
C ALA A 202 -7.89 -12.59 -1.64
N PHE A 203 -8.79 -13.53 -1.95
CA PHE A 203 -8.93 -14.15 -3.26
C PHE A 203 -10.32 -13.90 -3.83
N TYR A 204 -10.36 -13.50 -5.09
CA TYR A 204 -11.58 -13.11 -5.80
C TYR A 204 -11.65 -13.72 -7.18
N ILE A 205 -12.87 -13.97 -7.67
CA ILE A 205 -13.15 -14.40 -9.04
C ILE A 205 -14.21 -13.47 -9.62
N LYS A 206 -14.14 -13.21 -10.93
CA LYS A 206 -15.19 -12.48 -11.65
C LYS A 206 -16.53 -13.21 -11.50
N LYS A 207 -17.60 -12.46 -11.22
CA LYS A 207 -18.94 -13.01 -10.96
C LYS A 207 -19.39 -14.02 -12.02
N ASP A 208 -19.13 -13.74 -13.29
CA ASP A 208 -19.53 -14.59 -14.43
C ASP A 208 -18.88 -15.99 -14.42
N PHE A 209 -17.76 -16.16 -13.70
CA PHE A 209 -17.05 -17.44 -13.59
C PHE A 209 -17.26 -18.12 -12.23
N TYR A 210 -18.03 -17.51 -11.32
CA TYR A 210 -18.21 -18.02 -9.96
C TYR A 210 -18.86 -19.40 -9.95
N ASP A 211 -19.97 -19.59 -10.68
CA ASP A 211 -20.69 -20.87 -10.68
C ASP A 211 -19.83 -22.02 -11.22
N ILE A 212 -18.99 -21.74 -12.23
CA ILE A 212 -18.04 -22.70 -12.78
C ILE A 212 -17.03 -23.09 -11.70
N PHE A 213 -16.41 -22.10 -11.05
CA PHE A 213 -15.44 -22.33 -9.99
C PHE A 213 -16.05 -23.05 -8.77
N ALA A 214 -17.25 -22.64 -8.35
CA ALA A 214 -17.94 -23.18 -7.18
C ALA A 214 -18.26 -24.67 -7.35
N ASN A 215 -18.59 -25.11 -8.57
CA ASN A 215 -18.97 -26.49 -8.87
C ASN A 215 -17.77 -27.41 -9.19
N GLU A 216 -16.60 -26.88 -9.58
CA GLU A 216 -15.41 -27.68 -9.85
C GLU A 216 -14.63 -28.08 -8.56
N LEU A 217 -15.16 -29.07 -7.83
CA LEU A 217 -14.58 -29.54 -6.58
C LEU A 217 -13.15 -30.10 -6.73
N LYS A 218 -12.86 -30.73 -7.88
CA LYS A 218 -11.54 -31.29 -8.22
C LYS A 218 -10.51 -30.19 -8.40
N LEU A 219 -10.82 -29.15 -9.19
CA LEU A 219 -9.94 -28.00 -9.40
C LEU A 219 -9.55 -27.35 -8.07
N LYS A 220 -10.52 -27.08 -7.19
CA LYS A 220 -10.27 -26.46 -5.88
C LYS A 220 -9.33 -27.27 -5.01
N LYS A 221 -9.50 -28.60 -4.97
CA LYS A 221 -8.62 -29.50 -4.19
C LYS A 221 -7.20 -29.54 -4.77
N GLU A 222 -7.08 -29.54 -6.09
CA GLU A 222 -5.80 -29.60 -6.79
C GLU A 222 -4.98 -28.31 -6.66
N ILE A 223 -5.64 -27.16 -6.64
CA ILE A 223 -4.93 -25.87 -6.55
C ILE A 223 -4.69 -25.39 -5.12
N LYS A 224 -5.39 -25.93 -4.10
CA LYS A 224 -5.30 -25.45 -2.71
C LYS A 224 -3.85 -25.40 -2.21
N ASP A 225 -3.08 -26.47 -2.39
CA ASP A 225 -1.68 -26.51 -1.92
C ASP A 225 -0.80 -25.47 -2.64
N ARG A 226 -1.09 -25.20 -3.92
CA ARG A 226 -0.43 -24.15 -4.70
C ARG A 226 -0.81 -22.75 -4.18
N ILE A 227 -2.08 -22.53 -3.84
CA ILE A 227 -2.53 -21.26 -3.25
C ILE A 227 -1.87 -21.02 -1.89
N ILE A 228 -1.77 -22.05 -1.04
CA ILE A 228 -1.07 -21.96 0.24
C ILE A 228 0.40 -21.58 0.02
N ALA A 229 1.09 -22.27 -0.91
CA ALA A 229 2.48 -21.96 -1.24
C ALA A 229 2.68 -20.53 -1.73
N LEU A 230 1.73 -19.99 -2.51
CA LEU A 230 1.78 -18.60 -2.96
C LEU A 230 1.65 -17.61 -1.79
N VAL A 231 0.71 -17.84 -0.87
CA VAL A 231 0.56 -17.01 0.35
C VAL A 231 1.83 -17.05 1.19
N ASP A 232 2.43 -18.23 1.36
CA ASP A 232 3.69 -18.39 2.08
C ASP A 232 4.83 -17.61 1.42
N ASP A 233 4.96 -17.67 0.08
CA ASP A 233 5.99 -16.92 -0.64
C ASP A 233 5.78 -15.39 -0.58
N ILE A 234 4.52 -14.93 -0.61
CA ILE A 234 4.18 -13.50 -0.39
C ILE A 234 4.59 -13.08 1.02
N ASN A 235 4.19 -13.85 2.04
CA ASN A 235 4.49 -13.57 3.44
C ASN A 235 5.99 -13.60 3.74
N LYS A 236 6.71 -14.56 3.15
CA LYS A 236 8.16 -14.67 3.25
C LYS A 236 8.84 -13.47 2.60
N ARG A 237 8.36 -13.03 1.44
CA ARG A 237 8.89 -11.82 0.79
C ARG A 237 8.63 -10.58 1.63
N LYS A 238 7.44 -10.43 2.21
CA LYS A 238 7.10 -9.34 3.15
C LYS A 238 8.09 -9.30 4.32
N GLN A 239 8.38 -10.45 4.94
CA GLN A 239 9.36 -10.53 6.03
C GLN A 239 10.78 -10.16 5.58
N ILE A 240 11.22 -10.62 4.40
CA ILE A 240 12.53 -10.26 3.83
C ILE A 240 12.63 -8.74 3.62
N LEU A 241 11.57 -8.10 3.12
CA LEU A 241 11.54 -6.65 2.91
C LEU A 241 11.55 -5.90 4.24
N GLU A 242 10.78 -6.36 5.24
CA GLU A 242 10.78 -5.76 6.58
C GLU A 242 12.16 -5.79 7.23
N ASN A 243 12.86 -6.93 7.14
CA ASN A 243 14.20 -7.10 7.70
C ASN A 243 15.27 -6.25 7.01
N LYS A 244 15.00 -5.74 5.80
CA LYS A 244 15.91 -4.85 5.06
C LYS A 244 15.68 -3.38 5.35
N LYS A 245 14.61 -3.02 6.05
CA LYS A 245 14.29 -1.61 6.29
C LYS A 245 15.37 -0.94 7.12
N ILE A 246 15.78 0.23 6.65
CA ILE A 246 16.69 1.15 7.32
C ILE A 246 15.94 1.79 8.49
N LYS A 247 16.54 1.78 9.69
CA LYS A 247 15.99 2.41 10.89
C LYS A 247 16.48 3.85 11.01
N GLU A 248 15.80 4.64 11.84
CA GLU A 248 16.20 6.03 12.10
C GLU A 248 17.61 6.12 12.70
N MET A 249 17.97 5.18 13.57
CA MET A 249 19.31 5.16 14.17
C MET A 249 20.40 4.91 13.13
N ASP A 250 20.14 4.08 12.12
CA ASP A 250 21.09 3.83 11.03
C ASP A 250 21.37 5.12 10.25
N ILE A 251 20.33 5.93 10.02
CA ILE A 251 20.43 7.25 9.35
C ILE A 251 21.21 8.23 10.23
N ILE A 252 20.89 8.31 11.52
CA ILE A 252 21.57 9.20 12.47
C ILE A 252 23.06 8.88 12.54
N ASP A 253 23.41 7.60 12.68
CA ASP A 253 24.80 7.15 12.78
C ASP A 253 25.56 7.37 11.47
N PHE A 254 24.91 7.20 10.32
CA PHE A 254 25.48 7.53 9.03
C PHE A 254 25.79 9.02 8.90
N ILE A 255 24.85 9.91 9.22
CA ILE A 255 25.04 11.36 9.16
C ILE A 255 26.15 11.82 10.11
N LYS A 256 26.24 11.24 11.31
CA LYS A 256 27.33 11.55 12.27
C LYS A 256 28.72 11.20 11.72
N LYS A 257 28.84 10.11 10.95
CA LYS A 257 30.11 9.69 10.34
C LYS A 257 30.57 10.63 9.24
N ILE A 258 29.65 11.17 8.43
CA ILE A 258 29.98 12.10 7.33
C ILE A 258 30.39 13.48 7.85
N LYS A 259 29.95 13.87 9.05
CA LYS A 259 30.31 15.15 9.67
C LYS A 259 31.68 15.16 10.36
N LYS A 260 32.45 14.07 10.32
CA LYS A 260 33.86 14.01 10.73
C LYS A 260 34.76 14.20 9.53
#